data_AF-A0A842YIH5-F1
#
_entry.id   AF-A0A842YIH5-F1
#
_cell.length_a   1.000
_cell.length_b   1.000
_cell.length_c   1.000
_cell.angle_alpha   90.00
_cell.angle_beta   90.00
_cell.angle_gamma   90.00
#
_symmetry.space_group_name_H-M   'P 1'
#
loop_
_entity.id
_entity.type
_entity.pdbx_description
1 polymer ?
#
loop_
_entity_poly.entity_id
_entity_poly.type
_entity_poly.pdbx_seq_one_letter_code
_entity_poly.pdbx_strand_id
1 'polypeptide(L)' 'MGLLSTIISFVALQQHNTSVLFLEFEELALVAAGFLGVLMYLFYVKYPYNKEN' A
#
# COMPACT_ATOMS: atom_id res chain seq x y z
N MET A 1 -37.28 -6.87 15.35
CA MET A 1 -36.04 -6.11 15.59
C MET A 1 -34.81 -7.01 15.41
N GLY A 2 -34.65 -7.71 14.28
CA GLY A 2 -33.56 -8.70 14.11
C GLY A 2 -32.78 -8.53 12.82
N LEU A 3 -33.45 -8.22 11.71
CA LEU A 3 -32.78 -8.08 10.40
C LEU A 3 -32.00 -6.76 10.27
N LEU A 4 -32.57 -5.63 10.71
CA LEU A 4 -31.91 -4.33 10.59
C LEU A 4 -30.62 -4.25 11.42
N SER A 5 -30.62 -4.79 12.64
CA SER A 5 -29.41 -4.88 13.47
C SER A 5 -28.35 -5.77 12.83
N THR A 6 -28.74 -6.89 12.23
CA THR A 6 -27.81 -7.79 11.53
C THR A 6 -27.18 -7.11 10.32
N ILE A 7 -27.97 -6.39 9.51
CA ILE A 7 -27.47 -5.65 8.34
C ILE A 7 -26.46 -4.57 8.77
N ILE A 8 -26.77 -3.80 9.82
CA ILE A 8 -25.88 -2.76 10.35
C ILE A 8 -24.55 -3.37 10.83
N SER A 9 -24.60 -4.50 11.54
CA SER A 9 -23.38 -5.20 11.99
C SER A 9 -22.53 -5.73 10.83
N PHE A 10 -23.15 -6.26 9.76
CA PHE A 10 -22.42 -6.70 8.57
C PHE A 10 -21.72 -5.53 7.85
N VAL A 11 -22.41 -4.40 7.70
CA VAL A 11 -21.81 -3.19 7.08
C VAL A 11 -20.64 -2.67 7.92
N ALA A 12 -20.78 -2.63 9.25
CA ALA A 12 -19.71 -2.20 10.15
C ALA A 12 -18.48 -3.11 10.08
N LEU A 13 -18.67 -4.44 10.01
CA LEU A 13 -17.59 -5.40 9.84
C LEU A 13 -16.85 -5.22 8.51
N GLN A 14 -17.60 -4.97 7.43
CA GLN A 14 -17.04 -4.77 6.10
C GLN A 14 -16.25 -3.46 6.01
N GLN A 15 -16.74 -2.38 6.63
CA GLN A 15 -15.99 -1.12 6.73
C GLN A 15 -14.70 -1.30 7.52
N HIS A 16 -14.75 -1.98 8.67
CA HIS A 16 -13.56 -2.27 9.47
C HIS A 16 -12.52 -3.06 8.66
N ASN A 17 -12.92 -4.14 7.98
CA ASN A 17 -12.02 -4.93 7.14
C ASN A 17 -11.43 -4.12 6.00
N THR A 18 -12.20 -3.21 5.40
CA THR A 18 -11.73 -2.34 4.32
C THR A 18 -10.69 -1.33 4.84
N SER A 19 -10.93 -0.74 6.01
CA SER A 19 -9.97 0.19 6.64
C SER A 19 -8.65 -0.50 7.01
N VAL A 20 -8.69 -1.74 7.49
CA VAL A 20 -7.48 -2.54 7.75
C VAL A 20 -6.73 -2.82 6.44
N LEU A 21 -7.45 -3.18 5.37
CA LEU A 21 -6.83 -3.42 4.06
C LEU A 21 -6.14 -2.18 3.49
N PHE A 22 -6.72 -0.99 3.68
CA PHE A 22 -6.08 0.28 3.28
C PHE A 22 -4.79 0.56 4.06
N LEU A 23 -4.78 0.26 5.38
CA LEU A 23 -3.60 0.44 6.22
C LEU A 23 -2.45 -0.48 5.77
N GLU A 24 -2.75 -1.76 5.53
CA GLU A 24 -1.77 -2.73 5.02
C GLU A 24 -1.24 -2.31 3.62
N PHE A 25 -2.11 -1.75 2.77
CA PHE A 25 -1.73 -1.29 1.44
C PHE A 25 -0.85 -0.03 1.48
N GLU A 26 -1.09 0.87 2.44
CA GLU A 26 -0.27 2.07 2.64
C GLU A 26 1.18 1.70 3.02
N GLU A 27 1.36 0.73 3.92
CA GLU A 27 2.68 0.22 4.29
C GLU A 27 3.42 -0.39 3.09
N LEU A 28 2.73 -1.22 2.30
CA LEU A 28 3.27 -1.79 1.05
C LEU A 28 3.67 -0.70 0.05
N ALA A 29 2.82 0.32 -0.13
CA ALA A 29 3.10 1.45 -1.03
C ALA A 29 4.30 2.26 -0.56
N LEU A 30 4.45 2.50 0.75
CA LEU A 30 5.57 3.22 1.34
C LEU A 30 6.89 2.45 1.14
N VAL A 31 6.89 1.14 1.37
CA VAL A 31 8.07 0.28 1.14
C VAL A 31 8.45 0.27 -0.34
N ALA A 32 7.47 0.14 -1.25
CA ALA A 32 7.72 0.18 -2.68
C ALA A 32 8.29 1.53 -3.13
N ALA A 33 7.75 2.64 -2.64
CA ALA A 33 8.25 3.98 -2.92
C ALA A 33 9.68 4.19 -2.41
N GLY A 34 9.98 3.71 -1.20
CA GLY A 34 11.33 3.74 -0.64
C GLY A 34 12.34 2.94 -1.48
N PHE A 35 11.96 1.73 -1.89
CA PHE A 35 12.79 0.90 -2.76
C PHE A 35 13.06 1.58 -4.13
N LEU A 36 12.01 2.13 -4.76
CA LEU A 36 12.15 2.88 -6.01
C LEU A 36 13.06 4.11 -5.85
N GLY A 37 12.93 4.84 -4.74
CA GLY A 37 13.80 5.97 -4.43
C GLY A 37 15.27 5.57 -4.31
N VAL A 38 15.55 4.44 -3.66
CA VAL A 38 16.92 3.87 -3.58
C VAL A 38 17.43 3.48 -4.96
N LEU A 39 16.61 2.80 -5.77
CA LEU A 39 17.00 2.44 -7.14
C LEU A 39 17.29 3.68 -7.99
N MET A 40 16.46 4.71 -7.90
CA MET A 40 16.71 5.98 -8.59
C MET A 40 18.04 6.59 -8.15
N TYR A 41 18.32 6.66 -6.84
CA TYR A 41 19.61 7.15 -6.36
C TYR A 41 20.78 6.34 -6.90
N LEU A 42 20.68 5.01 -6.89
CA LEU A 42 21.73 4.14 -7.40
C LEU A 42 21.97 4.35 -8.89
N PHE A 43 20.92 4.39 -9.70
CA PHE A 43 21.05 4.51 -11.16
C PHE A 43 21.34 5.92 -11.66
N TYR A 44 21.03 6.97 -10.89
CA TYR A 44 21.31 8.36 -11.29
C TYR A 44 22.59 8.93 -10.69
N VAL A 45 22.98 8.51 -9.48
CA VAL A 45 24.09 9.13 -8.73
C VAL A 45 25.28 8.19 -8.63
N LYS A 46 25.08 6.98 -8.09
CA LYS A 46 26.21 6.11 -7.70
C LYS A 46 26.73 5.24 -8.86
N TYR A 47 25.83 4.74 -9.69
CA TYR A 47 26.09 3.86 -10.82
C TYR A 47 25.27 4.34 -12.02
N PRO A 48 25.61 5.52 -12.58
CA PRO A 48 24.95 6.02 -13.77
C PRO A 48 24.99 4.96 -14.87
N TYR A 49 23.82 4.68 -15.44
CA TYR A 49 23.70 3.70 -16.52
C TYR A 49 24.55 4.14 -17.71
N ASN A 50 25.73 3.55 -17.86
CA ASN A 50 26.59 3.75 -19.00
C ASN A 50 26.14 2.78 -20.10
N LYS A 51 25.56 3.33 -21.17
CA LYS A 51 25.01 2.57 -22.30
C LYS A 51 26.09 2.01 -23.23
N GLU A 52 27.37 2.30 -22.95
CA GLU A 52 28.52 2.02 -23.82
C GLU A 52 29.40 0.83 -23.37
N ASN A 53 28.99 0.04 -22.37
CA ASN A 53 29.64 -1.22 -22.00
C ASN A 53 28.87 -2.45 -22.50
#